data_AF-A0A2V5M196-F1
#
_entry.id   AF-A0A2V5M196-F1
#
_cell.length_a   1.000
_cell.length_b   1.000
_cell.length_c   1.000
_cell.angle_alpha   90.00
_cell.angle_beta   90.00
_cell.angle_gamma   90.00
#
_symmetry.space_group_name_H-M   'P 1'
#
loop_
_entity.id
_entity.type
_entity.pdbx_description
1 polymer ?
#
loop_
_entity_poly.entity_id
_entity_poly.type
_entity_poly.pdbx_seq_one_letter_code
_entity_poly.pdbx_strand_id
1 'polypeptide(L)'
;MGVTRWKIAGEVFDLSARGWIMGVLNVTPDSFSEGGRFFQTPQALAQARKMIANGANILDIGGESTRPGAEPVDPAEEKRRVIPVIKELAG
;
A
#
# COMPACT_ATOMS: atom_id res chain seq x y z
N MET A 1 28.00 -14.48 -2.14
CA MET A 1 26.88 -13.88 -1.40
C MET A 1 26.02 -13.14 -2.41
N GLY A 2 24.78 -13.55 -2.58
CA GLY A 2 23.92 -13.10 -3.68
C GLY A 2 23.56 -11.62 -3.56
N VAL A 3 23.62 -10.92 -4.67
CA VAL A 3 23.25 -9.51 -4.77
C VAL A 3 21.72 -9.44 -4.68
N THR A 4 21.15 -9.01 -3.55
CA THR A 4 19.71 -8.77 -3.40
C THR A 4 19.35 -7.41 -4.01
N ARG A 5 19.54 -7.28 -5.32
CA ARG A 5 19.11 -6.10 -6.09
C ARG A 5 17.76 -6.35 -6.72
N TRP A 6 16.80 -5.49 -6.45
CA TRP A 6 15.47 -5.55 -7.05
C TRP A 6 15.35 -4.49 -8.12
N LYS A 7 14.85 -4.87 -9.30
CA LYS A 7 14.52 -3.94 -10.38
C LYS A 7 13.02 -3.71 -10.38
N ILE A 8 12.58 -2.49 -10.06
CA ILE A 8 11.17 -2.12 -9.90
C ILE A 8 10.91 -0.85 -10.69
N ALA A 9 9.92 -0.87 -11.58
CA ALA A 9 9.54 0.28 -12.42
C ALA A 9 10.71 0.95 -13.18
N GLY A 10 11.79 0.21 -13.47
CA GLY A 10 12.99 0.73 -14.15
C GLY A 10 14.13 1.14 -13.21
N GLU A 11 13.85 1.30 -11.93
CA GLU A 11 14.85 1.63 -10.90
C GLU A 11 15.45 0.37 -10.27
N VAL A 12 16.66 0.49 -9.73
CA VAL A 12 17.38 -0.61 -9.05
C VAL A 12 17.55 -0.25 -7.59
N PHE A 13 16.98 -1.07 -6.71
CA PHE A 13 17.12 -0.96 -5.26
C PHE A 13 18.11 -2.01 -4.77
N ASP A 14 19.09 -1.60 -3.96
CA ASP A 14 20.03 -2.51 -3.31
C ASP A 14 19.57 -2.80 -1.88
N LEU A 15 19.10 -4.03 -1.66
CA LEU A 15 18.58 -4.49 -0.37
C LEU A 15 19.64 -5.22 0.46
N SER A 16 20.91 -5.27 0.02
CA SER A 16 21.96 -6.04 0.69
C SER A 16 22.56 -5.35 1.92
N ALA A 17 22.49 -4.02 1.98
CA ALA A 17 23.20 -3.23 3.00
C ALA A 17 22.48 -3.18 4.36
N ARG A 18 21.15 -3.27 4.37
CA ARG A 18 20.32 -3.22 5.59
C ARG A 18 18.96 -3.86 5.35
N GLY A 19 18.27 -4.25 6.42
CA GLY A 19 16.87 -4.66 6.32
C GLY A 19 15.96 -3.51 5.87
N TRP A 20 15.03 -3.80 4.97
CA TRP A 20 14.01 -2.86 4.51
C TRP A 20 12.69 -3.14 5.22
N ILE A 21 12.00 -2.07 5.65
CA ILE A 21 10.69 -2.17 6.28
C ILE A 21 9.61 -1.93 5.22
N MET A 22 8.68 -2.87 5.12
CA MET A 22 7.47 -2.76 4.31
C MET A 22 6.29 -2.38 5.21
N GLY A 23 5.71 -1.21 4.98
CA GLY A 23 4.47 -0.78 5.60
C GLY A 23 3.27 -1.34 4.83
N VAL A 24 2.43 -2.11 5.51
CA VAL A 24 1.20 -2.68 4.92
C VAL A 24 0.05 -1.69 5.08
N LEU A 25 -0.50 -1.23 3.96
CA LEU A 25 -1.59 -0.28 3.87
C LEU A 25 -2.81 -0.94 3.20
N ASN A 26 -3.76 -1.37 4.04
CA ASN A 26 -5.04 -1.91 3.57
C ASN A 26 -6.01 -0.76 3.29
N VAL A 27 -6.42 -0.61 2.03
CA VAL A 27 -7.41 0.37 1.58
C VAL A 27 -8.77 -0.31 1.48
N THR A 28 -9.29 -0.77 2.62
CA THR A 28 -10.57 -1.47 2.71
C THR A 28 -11.57 -0.69 3.58
N PRO A 29 -12.90 -0.84 3.35
CA PRO A 29 -13.92 -0.10 4.11
C PRO A 29 -13.94 -0.38 5.62
N ASP A 30 -13.49 -1.57 6.02
CA ASP A 30 -13.40 -2.02 7.41
C ASP A 30 -12.12 -1.56 8.12
N SER A 31 -11.11 -1.07 7.39
CA SER A 31 -9.86 -0.56 7.97
C SER A 31 -9.98 0.86 8.55
N PHE A 32 -11.02 1.61 8.17
CA PHE A 32 -11.24 2.99 8.61
C PHE A 32 -12.72 3.16 8.99
N SER A 33 -13.01 3.10 10.28
CA SER A 33 -14.36 2.90 10.83
C SER A 33 -15.34 4.08 10.70
N GLU A 34 -15.04 5.13 9.95
CA GLU A 34 -15.94 6.29 9.80
C GLU A 34 -16.07 6.77 8.34
N GLY A 35 -17.07 6.23 7.64
CA GLY A 35 -17.79 6.96 6.59
C GLY A 35 -17.26 6.86 5.15
N GLY A 36 -17.78 5.91 4.38
CA GLY A 36 -18.05 6.11 2.94
C GLY A 36 -16.93 5.80 1.94
N ARG A 37 -17.35 5.23 0.79
CA ARG A 37 -16.54 4.87 -0.40
C ARG A 37 -15.64 5.99 -0.98
N PHE A 38 -15.78 7.24 -0.52
CA PHE A 38 -15.04 8.41 -1.02
C PHE A 38 -14.04 9.00 -0.01
N PHE A 39 -14.13 8.66 1.28
CA PHE A 39 -13.21 9.18 2.31
C PHE A 39 -11.97 8.30 2.53
N GLN A 40 -11.90 7.15 1.86
CA GLN A 40 -10.80 6.19 2.05
C GLN A 40 -9.46 6.69 1.49
N THR A 41 -9.46 7.42 0.36
CA THR A 41 -8.19 7.88 -0.25
C THR A 41 -7.44 8.86 0.64
N PRO A 42 -8.03 9.96 1.16
CA PRO A 42 -7.33 10.87 2.07
C PRO A 42 -6.79 10.19 3.33
N GLN A 43 -7.57 9.27 3.92
CA GLN A 43 -7.19 8.51 5.11
C GLN A 43 -6.03 7.56 4.82
N ALA A 44 -6.08 6.82 3.70
CA ALA A 44 -5.01 5.96 3.24
C ALA A 44 -3.71 6.75 3.00
N LEU A 45 -3.82 7.95 2.39
CA LEU A 45 -2.67 8.83 2.19
C LEU A 45 -2.07 9.35 3.50
N ALA A 46 -2.92 9.75 4.45
CA ALA A 46 -2.45 10.17 5.77
C ALA A 46 -1.69 9.05 6.48
N GLN A 47 -2.22 7.82 6.42
CA GLN A 47 -1.58 6.65 7.00
C GLN A 47 -0.28 6.28 6.26
N ALA A 48 -0.26 6.33 4.93
CA ALA A 48 0.95 6.12 4.13
C ALA A 48 2.06 7.12 4.52
N ARG A 49 1.73 8.41 4.62
CA ARG A 49 2.70 9.45 5.04
C ARG A 49 3.22 9.19 6.45
N LYS A 50 2.38 8.72 7.36
CA LYS A 50 2.80 8.32 8.72
C LYS A 50 3.76 7.13 8.70
N MET A 51 3.49 6.12 7.88
CA MET A 51 4.40 4.97 7.71
C MET A 51 5.77 5.41 7.17
N ILE A 52 5.77 6.27 6.15
CA ILE A 52 6.99 6.84 5.57
C ILE A 52 7.76 7.63 6.64
N ALA A 53 7.09 8.52 7.40
CA ALA A 53 7.71 9.28 8.48
C ALA A 53 8.30 8.40 9.59
N ASN A 54 7.72 7.22 9.81
CA ASN A 54 8.21 6.21 10.75
C ASN A 54 9.30 5.29 10.18
N GLY A 55 9.75 5.52 8.94
CA GLY A 55 10.89 4.81 8.33
C GLY A 55 10.53 3.62 7.44
N ALA A 56 9.26 3.49 7.01
CA ALA A 56 8.92 2.51 5.97
C ALA A 56 9.69 2.80 4.68
N ASN A 57 10.33 1.79 4.12
CA ASN A 57 11.07 1.88 2.86
C ASN A 57 10.21 1.45 1.66
N ILE A 58 9.24 0.56 1.91
CA ILE A 58 8.30 0.04 0.92
C ILE A 58 6.89 0.23 1.49
N LEU A 59 5.92 0.53 0.63
CA LEU A 59 4.51 0.45 0.97
C LEU A 59 3.88 -0.68 0.15
N ASP A 60 3.17 -1.57 0.84
CA ASP A 60 2.33 -2.61 0.24
C ASP A 60 0.87 -2.17 0.33
N ILE A 61 0.25 -1.88 -0.82
CA ILE A 61 -1.06 -1.20 -0.89
C ILE A 61 -2.08 -2.18 -1.48
N GLY A 62 -2.97 -2.71 -0.64
CA GLY A 62 -4.00 -3.68 -1.02
C GLY A 62 -5.42 -3.14 -0.89
N GLY A 63 -6.27 -3.36 -1.89
CA GLY A 63 -7.69 -2.94 -1.89
C GLY A 63 -8.66 -4.06 -1.50
N GLU A 64 -8.17 -5.30 -1.42
CA GLU A 64 -8.91 -6.50 -1.06
C GLU A 64 -8.41 -7.06 0.28
N SER A 65 -9.36 -7.52 1.12
CA SER A 65 -9.02 -8.13 2.40
C SER A 65 -8.74 -9.61 2.21
N THR A 66 -7.61 -10.10 2.73
CA THR A 66 -7.25 -11.53 2.71
C THR A 66 -7.59 -12.25 4.03
N ARG A 67 -8.37 -11.61 4.91
CA ARG A 67 -8.78 -12.20 6.19
C ARG A 67 -9.73 -13.40 5.98
N PRO A 68 -9.71 -14.41 6.87
CA PRO A 68 -10.66 -15.53 6.78
C PRO A 68 -12.11 -15.04 6.72
N GLY A 69 -12.87 -15.52 5.73
CA GLY A 69 -14.27 -15.15 5.52
C GLY A 69 -14.48 -13.77 4.88
N ALA A 70 -13.46 -13.14 4.30
CA ALA A 70 -13.65 -11.98 3.44
C ALA A 70 -14.33 -12.40 2.13
N GLU A 71 -15.33 -11.62 1.71
CA GLU A 71 -15.91 -11.76 0.38
C GLU A 71 -14.93 -11.20 -0.67
N PRO A 72 -14.74 -11.90 -1.81
CA PRO A 72 -13.94 -11.39 -2.91
C PRO A 72 -14.41 -10.01 -3.36
N VAL A 73 -13.46 -9.14 -3.72
CA VAL A 73 -13.77 -7.80 -4.22
C VAL A 73 -13.80 -7.81 -5.75
N ASP A 74 -14.80 -7.15 -6.35
CA ASP A 74 -14.82 -6.95 -7.80
C ASP A 74 -13.56 -6.18 -8.25
N PRO A 75 -12.85 -6.60 -9.31
CA PRO A 75 -11.61 -5.94 -9.74
C PRO A 75 -11.75 -4.45 -10.06
N ALA A 76 -12.93 -3.99 -10.49
CA ALA A 76 -13.17 -2.56 -10.71
C ALA A 76 -13.28 -1.81 -9.38
N GLU A 77 -13.87 -2.43 -8.36
CA GLU A 77 -13.93 -1.86 -7.01
C GLU A 77 -12.55 -1.83 -6.35
N GLU A 78 -11.74 -2.88 -6.48
CA GLU A 78 -10.37 -2.88 -5.96
C GLU A 78 -9.53 -1.77 -6.61
N LYS A 79 -9.60 -1.64 -7.95
CA LYS A 79 -8.94 -0.55 -8.69
C LYS A 79 -9.38 0.83 -8.20
N ARG A 80 -10.68 1.02 -7.94
CA ARG A 80 -11.20 2.28 -7.40
C ARG A 80 -10.62 2.62 -6.02
N ARG A 81 -10.24 1.63 -5.23
CA ARG A 81 -9.58 1.81 -3.92
C ARG A 81 -8.11 2.15 -4.06
N VAL A 82 -7.35 1.36 -4.83
CA VAL A 82 -5.87 1.44 -4.82
C VAL A 82 -5.31 2.48 -5.80
N ILE A 83 -5.90 2.65 -6.98
CA ILE A 83 -5.31 3.51 -8.03
C ILE A 83 -5.15 4.97 -7.57
N PRO A 84 -6.15 5.63 -6.94
CA PRO A 84 -5.98 7.01 -6.49
C PRO A 84 -4.85 7.14 -5.47
N VAL A 85 -4.71 6.18 -4.54
CA VAL A 85 -3.66 6.18 -3.52
C VAL A 85 -2.28 6.03 -4.17
N ILE A 86 -2.11 5.07 -5.08
CA ILE A 86 -0.85 4.84 -5.79
C ILE A 86 -0.45 6.06 -6.61
N LYS A 87 -1.38 6.67 -7.34
CA LYS A 87 -1.11 7.86 -8.17
C LYS A 87 -0.60 9.05 -7.36
N GLU A 88 -1.14 9.26 -6.17
CA GLU A 88 -0.77 10.37 -5.28
C GLU A 88 0.56 10.13 -4.53
N LEU A 89 1.01 8.88 -4.42
CA LEU A 89 2.27 8.53 -3.75
C LEU A 89 3.44 8.31 -4.71
N ALA A 90 3.16 7.92 -5.96
CA ALA A 90 4.16 7.62 -6.97
C ALA A 90 4.55 8.83 -7.86
N GLY A 91 3.94 9.99 -7.61
CA GLY A 91 4.32 11.28 -8.23
C GLY A 91 5.40 12.00 -7.44
#